data_AF-A0AAU3TRD2-F1
#
_entry.id   AF-A0AAU3TRD2-F1
#
_cell.length_a   1.000
_cell.length_b   1.000
_cell.length_c   1.000
_cell.angle_alpha   90.00
_cell.angle_beta   90.00
_cell.angle_gamma   90.00
#
_symmetry.space_group_name_H-M   'P 1'
#
loop_
_entity.id
_entity.type
_entity.pdbx_description
1 polymer ?
#
loop_
_entity_poly.entity_id
_entity_poly.type
_entity_poly.pdbx_seq_one_letter_code
_entity_poly.pdbx_strand_id
1 'polypeptide(L)'
;MRSLLNTGDFADTAPASVYHQLLDQGVYVAGVSTVYRILREHDEVRERRRPAVHPAHAKPELLATRPNEIRSRDVTRLRGPGKRVFYHLYSIIDIYSRYTVVWMVAVRADVLTAVYQRTPERFVNKPPTPPITPTNVWINQPDDHAATQ
;
A
#
# COMPACT_ATOMS: atom_id res chain seq x y z
N MET A 1 -25.74 4.86 32.86
CA MET A 1 -24.75 4.33 31.89
C MET A 1 -24.70 5.17 30.62
N ARG A 2 -25.76 5.23 29.79
CA ARG A 2 -25.80 6.11 28.60
C ARG A 2 -25.51 7.60 28.91
N SER A 3 -26.14 8.17 29.93
CA SER A 3 -25.84 9.56 30.34
C SER A 3 -24.39 9.79 30.75
N LEU A 4 -23.68 8.77 31.26
CA LEU A 4 -22.27 8.86 31.62
C LEU A 4 -21.38 8.89 30.37
N LEU A 5 -21.73 8.08 29.36
CA LEU A 5 -21.02 8.00 28.09
C LEU A 5 -21.22 9.27 27.24
N ASN A 6 -22.34 9.97 27.42
CA ASN A 6 -22.64 11.23 26.75
C ASN A 6 -22.17 12.47 27.54
N THR A 7 -21.46 12.28 28.66
CA THR A 7 -20.79 13.38 29.37
C THR A 7 -19.56 13.85 28.57
N GLY A 8 -19.23 15.14 28.63
CA GLY A 8 -18.17 15.76 27.83
C GLY A 8 -16.81 15.06 27.88
N ASP A 9 -16.47 14.40 28.99
CA ASP A 9 -15.19 13.69 29.14
C ASP A 9 -15.13 12.35 28.36
N PHE A 10 -16.29 11.79 27.98
CA PHE A 10 -16.40 10.46 27.37
C PHE A 10 -17.10 10.44 26.01
N ALA A 11 -17.76 11.52 25.60
CA ALA A 11 -18.62 11.59 24.41
C ALA A 11 -17.92 11.25 23.08
N ASP A 12 -16.61 11.48 22.97
CA ASP A 12 -15.83 11.19 21.75
C ASP A 12 -14.81 10.06 21.91
N THR A 13 -14.76 9.43 23.09
CA THR A 13 -13.78 8.39 23.41
C THR A 13 -14.30 7.00 23.04
N ALA A 14 -13.41 6.11 22.59
CA ALA A 14 -13.78 4.73 22.29
C ALA A 14 -14.27 4.01 23.55
N PRO A 15 -15.37 3.23 23.51
CA PRO A 15 -15.91 2.53 24.68
C PRO A 15 -14.92 1.65 25.45
N ALA A 16 -13.92 1.09 24.76
CA ALA A 16 -12.85 0.32 25.39
C ALA A 16 -11.93 1.22 26.25
N SER A 17 -11.59 2.42 25.77
CA SER A 17 -10.79 3.37 26.53
C SER A 17 -11.55 3.92 27.75
N VAL A 18 -12.86 4.19 27.61
CA VAL A 18 -13.71 4.61 28.74
C VAL A 18 -13.76 3.51 29.82
N TYR A 19 -13.86 2.25 29.42
CA TYR A 19 -13.83 1.12 30.36
C TYR A 19 -12.53 1.05 31.16
N HIS A 20 -11.38 1.20 30.50
CA HIS A 20 -10.09 1.20 31.20
C HIS A 20 -9.92 2.42 32.12
N GLN A 21 -10.31 3.61 31.68
CA GLN A 21 -10.26 4.82 32.53
C GLN A 21 -11.11 4.69 33.80
N LEU A 22 -12.32 4.13 33.68
CA LEU A 22 -13.21 3.92 34.83
C LEU A 22 -12.64 2.86 35.79
N LEU A 23 -12.00 1.82 35.26
CA LEU A 23 -11.30 0.83 36.08
C LEU A 23 -10.10 1.41 36.81
N ASP A 24 -9.31 2.26 36.15
CA ASP A 24 -8.18 2.97 36.78
C ASP A 24 -8.66 3.89 37.92
N GLN A 25 -9.90 4.40 37.82
CA GLN A 25 -10.59 5.17 38.86
C GLN A 25 -11.29 4.29 39.92
N GLY A 26 -11.21 2.97 39.81
CA GLY A 26 -11.85 2.02 40.74
C GLY A 26 -13.37 1.89 40.58
N VAL A 27 -13.95 2.43 39.51
CA VAL A 27 -15.40 2.44 39.28
C VAL A 27 -15.76 1.40 38.22
N TYR A 28 -16.46 0.34 38.62
CA TYR A 28 -17.01 -0.64 37.68
C TYR A 28 -18.48 -0.33 37.37
N VAL A 29 -18.77 -0.04 36.09
CA VAL A 29 -20.14 0.25 35.65
C VAL A 29 -20.74 -0.91 34.83
N ALA A 30 -20.02 -1.42 33.82
CA ALA A 30 -20.35 -2.64 33.09
C ALA A 30 -19.16 -3.11 32.23
N GLY A 31 -19.23 -4.33 31.70
CA GLY A 31 -18.28 -4.80 30.67
C GLY A 31 -18.44 -4.08 29.32
N VAL A 32 -17.35 -4.02 28.55
CA VAL A 32 -17.27 -3.35 27.23
C VAL A 32 -18.37 -3.80 26.27
N SER A 33 -18.70 -5.09 26.24
CA SER A 33 -19.77 -5.64 25.39
C SER A 33 -21.16 -5.07 25.74
N THR A 34 -21.43 -4.82 27.02
CA THR A 34 -22.68 -4.21 27.48
C THR A 34 -22.75 -2.73 27.07
N VAL A 35 -21.63 -2.02 27.11
CA VAL A 35 -21.54 -0.63 26.63
C VAL A 35 -21.87 -0.54 25.14
N TYR A 36 -21.24 -1.38 24.31
CA TYR A 36 -21.53 -1.42 22.87
C TYR A 36 -22.98 -1.82 22.56
N ARG A 37 -23.57 -2.73 23.35
CA ARG A 37 -24.97 -3.11 23.19
C ARG A 37 -25.91 -1.92 23.40
N ILE A 38 -25.73 -1.17 24.50
CA ILE A 38 -26.53 0.02 24.80
C ILE A 38 -26.35 1.09 23.72
N LEU A 39 -25.11 1.37 23.29
CA LEU A 39 -24.86 2.37 22.24
C LEU A 39 -25.48 1.96 20.88
N ARG A 40 -25.52 0.65 20.57
CA ARG A 40 -26.21 0.13 19.38
C ARG A 40 -27.73 0.26 19.47
N GLU A 41 -28.32 -0.02 20.64
CA GLU A 41 -29.76 0.16 20.89
C GLU A 41 -30.21 1.62 20.69
N HIS A 42 -29.30 2.58 20.82
CA HIS A 42 -29.55 4.01 20.64
C HIS A 42 -28.98 4.62 19.33
N ASP A 43 -28.45 3.80 18.41
CA ASP A 43 -27.83 4.25 17.14
C ASP A 43 -26.66 5.24 17.30
N GLU A 44 -25.95 5.16 18.44
CA GLU A 44 -24.80 6.01 18.81
C GLU A 44 -23.46 5.41 18.37
N VAL A 45 -23.46 4.24 17.71
CA VAL A 45 -22.28 3.60 17.10
C VAL A 45 -22.41 3.68 15.59
N ARG A 46 -21.72 4.64 14.98
CA ARG A 46 -21.67 4.81 13.52
C ARG A 46 -20.23 4.77 13.02
N GLU A 47 -20.06 4.42 11.74
CA GLU A 47 -18.77 4.51 11.08
C GLU A 47 -18.31 5.97 11.06
N ARG A 48 -17.26 6.28 11.83
CA ARG A 48 -16.70 7.64 11.95
C ARG A 48 -15.70 7.95 10.85
N ARG A 49 -15.17 6.94 10.16
CA ARG A 49 -14.25 7.16 9.05
C ARG A 49 -15.02 7.79 7.90
N ARG A 50 -14.40 8.77 7.24
CA ARG A 50 -14.81 9.25 5.94
C ARG A 50 -14.13 8.36 4.89
N PRO A 51 -14.74 7.26 4.42
CA PRO A 51 -14.13 6.43 3.40
C PRO A 51 -13.85 7.27 2.16
N ALA A 52 -12.65 7.11 1.59
CA ALA A 52 -12.35 7.68 0.30
C ALA A 52 -13.25 7.01 -0.74
N VAL A 53 -14.15 7.78 -1.34
CA VAL A 53 -14.95 7.31 -2.47
C VAL A 53 -14.09 7.51 -3.72
N HIS A 54 -13.65 6.42 -4.33
CA HIS A 54 -12.96 6.44 -5.62
C HIS A 54 -13.98 6.16 -6.72
N PRO A 55 -14.43 7.18 -7.49
CA PRO A 55 -15.35 6.95 -8.59
C PRO A 55 -14.69 6.02 -9.60
N ALA A 56 -15.44 5.03 -10.10
CA ALA A 56 -14.96 4.20 -11.19
C ALA A 56 -14.83 5.07 -12.44
N HIS A 57 -13.60 5.34 -12.88
CA HIS A 57 -13.38 5.92 -14.19
C HIS A 57 -13.79 4.92 -15.27
N ALA A 58 -14.49 5.39 -16.30
CA ALA A 58 -14.79 4.58 -17.47
C ALA A 58 -13.48 4.08 -18.08
N LYS A 59 -13.29 2.76 -18.07
CA LYS A 59 -12.09 2.14 -18.62
C LYS A 59 -12.16 2.27 -20.15
N PRO A 60 -11.14 2.83 -20.83
CA PRO A 60 -11.17 2.94 -22.27
C PRO A 60 -11.10 1.53 -22.91
N GLU A 61 -12.04 1.25 -23.80
CA GLU A 61 -12.06 0.03 -24.61
C GLU A 61 -11.48 0.34 -25.99
N LEU A 62 -10.43 -0.39 -26.36
CA LEU A 62 -9.73 -0.22 -27.64
C LEU A 62 -9.90 -1.50 -28.45
N LEU A 63 -10.42 -1.38 -29.68
CA LEU A 63 -10.60 -2.49 -30.62
C LEU A 63 -9.61 -2.33 -31.78
N ALA A 64 -8.77 -3.34 -32.02
CA ALA A 64 -7.90 -3.36 -33.21
C ALA A 64 -8.60 -4.10 -34.34
N THR A 65 -8.69 -3.44 -35.50
CA THR A 65 -9.30 -4.01 -36.72
C THR A 65 -8.25 -4.45 -37.74
N ARG A 66 -7.00 -3.98 -37.59
CA ARG A 66 -5.88 -4.26 -38.50
C ARG A 66 -4.56 -4.39 -37.72
N PRO A 67 -3.54 -5.08 -38.28
CA PRO A 67 -2.20 -5.07 -37.69
C PRO A 67 -1.62 -3.65 -37.56
N ASN A 68 -0.84 -3.41 -36.51
CA ASN A 68 -0.17 -2.14 -36.17
C ASN A 68 -1.08 -0.98 -35.73
N GLU A 69 -2.35 -1.22 -35.45
CA GLU A 69 -3.28 -0.20 -34.95
C GLU A 69 -3.14 0.02 -33.44
N ILE A 70 -3.12 -1.07 -32.66
CA ILE A 70 -2.99 -1.03 -31.20
C ILE A 70 -1.90 -2.00 -30.75
N ARG A 71 -1.05 -1.52 -29.83
CA ARG A 71 0.05 -2.28 -29.27
C ARG A 71 -0.07 -2.34 -27.77
N SER A 72 0.12 -3.53 -27.22
CA SER A 72 0.27 -3.75 -25.78
C SER A 72 1.74 -3.79 -25.43
N ARG A 73 2.10 -3.24 -24.27
CA ARG A 73 3.46 -3.30 -23.73
C ARG A 73 3.44 -4.09 -22.43
N ASP A 74 4.35 -5.05 -22.31
CA ASP A 74 4.58 -5.77 -21.07
C ASP A 74 6.02 -5.55 -20.55
N VAL A 75 6.19 -5.70 -19.22
CA VAL A 75 7.51 -5.68 -18.57
C VAL A 75 7.61 -6.86 -17.62
N THR A 76 8.32 -7.90 -18.06
CA THR A 76 8.53 -9.13 -17.29
C THR A 76 9.89 -9.11 -16.59
N ARG A 77 9.94 -9.45 -15.30
CA ARG A 77 11.20 -9.60 -14.55
C ARG A 77 11.79 -11.00 -14.80
N LEU A 78 13.04 -11.05 -15.25
CA LEU A 78 13.78 -12.27 -15.54
C LEU A 78 14.88 -12.51 -14.52
N ARG A 79 15.09 -13.78 -14.15
CA ARG A 79 16.19 -14.20 -13.28
C ARG A 79 17.51 -14.15 -14.06
N GLY A 80 18.51 -13.45 -13.52
CA GLY A 80 19.86 -13.40 -14.07
C GLY A 80 20.74 -14.58 -13.62
N PRO A 81 21.99 -14.63 -14.10
CA PRO A 81 22.92 -15.73 -13.81
C PRO A 81 23.45 -15.73 -12.36
N GLY A 82 23.39 -14.59 -11.67
CA GLY A 82 23.87 -14.43 -10.29
C GLY A 82 22.74 -14.39 -9.26
N LYS A 83 23.09 -14.67 -7.99
CA LYS A 83 22.17 -14.42 -6.86
C LYS A 83 21.78 -12.92 -6.86
N ARG A 84 20.47 -12.65 -6.79
CA ARG A 84 19.88 -11.30 -6.74
C ARG A 84 20.14 -10.44 -7.99
N VAL A 85 20.66 -11.01 -9.07
CA VAL A 85 20.76 -10.32 -10.37
C VAL A 85 19.46 -10.55 -11.14
N PHE A 86 18.82 -9.47 -11.57
CA PHE A 86 17.57 -9.52 -12.33
C PHE A 86 17.62 -8.61 -13.55
N TYR A 87 17.09 -9.10 -14.66
CA TYR A 87 16.86 -8.32 -15.87
C TYR A 87 15.37 -8.07 -16.06
N HIS A 88 15.02 -7.12 -16.91
CA HIS A 88 13.64 -6.88 -17.31
C HIS A 88 13.54 -7.03 -18.82
N LEU A 89 12.62 -7.88 -19.27
CA LEU A 89 12.20 -7.98 -20.65
C LEU A 89 11.11 -6.94 -20.89
N TYR A 90 11.41 -5.98 -21.76
CA TYR A 90 10.44 -5.04 -22.29
C TYR A 90 9.97 -5.59 -23.63
N SER A 91 8.68 -5.86 -23.78
CA SER A 91 8.11 -6.35 -25.03
C SER A 91 6.96 -5.46 -25.48
N ILE A 92 6.83 -5.29 -26.79
CA ILE A 92 5.68 -4.66 -27.42
C ILE A 92 5.06 -5.68 -28.37
N ILE A 93 3.80 -5.99 -28.15
CA ILE A 93 3.03 -6.98 -28.90
C ILE A 93 1.90 -6.26 -29.63
N ASP A 94 1.74 -6.55 -30.91
CA ASP A 94 0.58 -6.12 -31.69
C ASP A 94 -0.65 -6.94 -31.29
N ILE A 95 -1.74 -6.29 -30.86
CA ILE A 95 -2.86 -7.04 -30.26
C ILE A 95 -3.70 -7.78 -31.30
N TYR A 96 -3.69 -7.34 -32.56
CA TYR A 96 -4.41 -7.96 -33.67
C TYR A 96 -3.69 -9.20 -34.20
N SER A 97 -2.43 -9.05 -34.63
CA SER A 97 -1.63 -10.14 -35.21
C SER A 97 -1.00 -11.09 -34.18
N ARG A 98 -0.96 -10.69 -32.90
CA ARG A 98 -0.30 -11.41 -31.80
C ARG A 98 1.22 -11.52 -31.92
N TYR A 99 1.83 -10.83 -32.88
CA TYR A 99 3.29 -10.84 -33.05
C TYR A 99 4.00 -9.83 -32.15
N THR A 100 5.17 -10.24 -31.67
CA THR A 100 6.10 -9.35 -30.98
C THR A 100 6.74 -8.41 -32.00
N VAL A 101 6.48 -7.12 -31.87
CA VAL A 101 6.99 -6.08 -32.79
C VAL A 101 8.40 -5.67 -32.40
N VAL A 102 8.66 -5.49 -31.10
CA VAL A 102 9.99 -5.16 -30.57
C VAL A 102 10.14 -5.72 -29.18
N TRP A 103 11.37 -6.10 -28.84
CA TRP A 103 11.72 -6.52 -27.49
C TRP A 103 13.13 -6.07 -27.12
N MET A 104 13.38 -5.96 -25.82
CA MET A 104 14.70 -5.63 -25.27
C MET A 104 14.82 -6.21 -23.88
N VAL A 105 15.96 -6.83 -23.57
CA VAL A 105 16.32 -7.24 -22.20
C VAL A 105 17.35 -6.25 -21.68
N ALA A 106 17.10 -5.66 -20.52
CA ALA A 106 18.01 -4.69 -19.92
C ALA A 106 17.91 -4.65 -18.40
N VAL A 107 18.93 -4.08 -17.77
CA VAL A 107 18.88 -3.69 -16.35
C VAL A 107 17.92 -2.51 -16.21
N ARG A 108 16.99 -2.59 -15.26
CA ARG A 108 15.94 -1.57 -15.12
C ARG A 108 16.48 -0.19 -14.79
N ALA A 109 17.51 -0.11 -13.93
CA ALA A 109 18.11 1.16 -13.54
C ALA A 109 18.64 1.91 -14.77
N ASP A 110 19.42 1.23 -15.63
CA ASP A 110 20.00 1.82 -16.83
C ASP A 110 18.94 2.37 -17.79
N VAL A 111 17.86 1.60 -18.01
CA VAL A 111 16.73 2.05 -18.85
C VAL A 111 16.06 3.28 -18.26
N LEU A 112 15.81 3.29 -16.95
CA LEU A 112 15.16 4.42 -16.29
C LEU A 112 16.04 5.68 -16.31
N THR A 113 17.35 5.53 -16.11
CA THR A 113 18.32 6.62 -16.24
C THR A 113 18.34 7.18 -17.66
N ALA A 114 18.42 6.32 -18.68
CA ALA A 114 18.43 6.75 -20.07
C ALA A 114 17.12 7.45 -20.48
N VAL A 115 15.97 6.96 -20.01
CA VAL A 115 14.66 7.59 -20.26
C VAL A 115 14.56 8.94 -19.55
N TYR A 116 15.07 9.04 -18.31
CA TYR A 116 15.11 10.31 -17.58
C TYR A 116 15.94 11.36 -18.30
N GLN A 117 17.11 10.99 -18.84
CA GLN A 117 17.97 11.90 -19.61
C GLN A 117 17.29 12.41 -20.90
N ARG A 118 16.44 11.59 -21.53
CA ARG A 118 15.75 11.93 -22.78
C ARG A 118 14.44 12.70 -22.56
N THR A 119 13.73 12.40 -21.48
CA THR A 119 12.34 12.85 -21.26
C THR A 119 12.10 13.07 -19.76
N PRO A 120 12.76 14.08 -19.15
CA PRO A 120 12.69 14.31 -17.71
C PRO A 120 11.28 14.72 -17.24
N GLU A 121 10.50 15.42 -18.07
CA GLU A 121 9.15 15.91 -17.79
C GLU A 121 8.14 14.80 -17.48
N ARG A 122 8.43 13.56 -17.89
CA ARG A 122 7.62 12.39 -17.59
C ARG A 122 7.69 11.98 -16.10
N PHE A 123 8.72 12.40 -15.38
CA PHE A 123 8.97 11.99 -14.01
C PHE A 123 8.53 13.08 -13.03
N VAL A 124 7.43 12.84 -12.31
CA VAL A 124 6.78 13.84 -11.45
C VAL A 124 7.65 14.26 -10.24
N ASN A 125 8.45 13.36 -9.65
CA ASN A 125 9.04 13.57 -8.31
C ASN A 125 10.50 13.09 -8.15
N LYS A 126 11.44 13.57 -8.99
CA LYS A 126 12.92 13.32 -8.98
C LYS A 126 13.38 12.16 -9.90
N PRO A 127 14.69 12.07 -10.23
CA PRO A 127 15.24 10.95 -10.97
C PRO A 127 14.90 9.61 -10.31
N PRO A 128 14.73 8.54 -11.10
CA PRO A 128 14.44 7.21 -10.59
C PRO A 128 15.64 6.65 -9.82
N THR A 129 15.68 6.84 -8.50
CA THR A 129 16.70 6.25 -7.62
C THR A 129 16.18 4.93 -7.04
N PRO A 130 16.88 3.80 -7.22
CA PRO A 130 16.49 2.57 -6.54
C PRO A 130 16.65 2.73 -5.02
N PRO A 131 15.76 2.12 -4.21
CA PRO A 131 15.93 2.12 -2.76
C PRO A 131 17.22 1.37 -2.38
N ILE A 132 18.01 1.99 -1.51
CA ILE A 132 19.22 1.36 -0.95
C ILE A 132 18.75 0.17 -0.12
N THR A 133 19.22 -1.03 -0.45
CA THR A 133 18.97 -2.19 0.41
C THR A 133 19.90 -2.06 1.62
N PRO A 134 19.38 -1.98 2.85
CA PRO A 134 20.24 -1.96 4.03
C PRO A 134 21.06 -3.25 4.08
N THR A 135 22.35 -3.12 4.40
CA THR A 135 23.27 -4.26 4.51
C THR A 135 22.83 -5.24 5.59
N ASN A 136 22.32 -4.71 6.72
CA ASN A 136 21.78 -5.48 7.83
C ASN A 136 20.39 -4.94 8.20
N VAL A 137 19.44 -5.84 8.48
CA VAL A 137 18.13 -5.51 9.08
C VAL A 137 17.95 -6.44 10.26
N TRP A 138 17.92 -5.86 11.47
CA TRP A 138 17.71 -6.61 12.71
C TRP A 138 16.27 -6.41 13.18
N ILE A 139 15.59 -7.51 13.57
CA ILE A 139 14.32 -7.43 14.30
C ILE A 139 14.61 -7.08 15.78
N ASN A 140 15.73 -7.57 16.30
CA ASN A 140 16.40 -7.13 17.53
C ASN A 140 17.91 -7.16 17.24
N GLN A 141 18.59 -6.02 17.41
CA GLN A 141 20.05 -6.00 17.30
C GLN A 141 20.61 -6.68 18.56
N PRO A 142 21.49 -7.69 18.44
CA PRO A 142 22.08 -8.32 19.62
C PRO A 142 22.98 -7.31 20.34
N ASP A 143 22.82 -7.19 21.65
CA ASP A 143 23.71 -6.39 22.48
C ASP A 143 25.11 -7.05 22.53
N ASP A 144 26.16 -6.23 22.47
CA ASP A 144 27.56 -6.68 22.48
C ASP A 144 27.96 -7.43 23.76
N HIS A 145 27.09 -7.50 24.76
CA HIS A 145 27.35 -8.11 26.07
C HIS A 145 27.16 -9.64 26.13
N ALA A 146 26.75 -10.30 25.04
CA ALA A 146 26.47 -11.74 25.03
C ALA A 146 27.64 -12.65 24.58
N ALA A 147 28.81 -12.10 24.22
CA ALA A 147 29.93 -12.85 23.65
C ALA A 147 31.12 -13.11 24.60
N THR A 148 30.92 -12.98 25.92
CA THR A 148 31.93 -13.39 26.91
C THR A 148 31.25 -14.22 28.01
N GLN A 149 31.21 -15.54 27.79
CA GLN A 149 31.20 -16.57 28.83
C GLN A 149 31.57 -17.91 28.20
#